data_AF-A0A1B7XB03-F1
#
_entry.id   AF-A0A1B7XB03-F1
#
_cell.length_a   1.000
_cell.length_b   1.000
_cell.length_c   1.000
_cell.angle_alpha   90.00
_cell.angle_beta   90.00
_cell.angle_gamma   90.00
#
_symmetry.space_group_name_H-M   'P 1'
#
loop_
_entity.id
_entity.type
_entity.pdbx_description
1 polymer ?
#
loop_
_entity_poly.entity_id
_entity_poly.type
_entity_poly.pdbx_seq_one_letter_code
_entity_poly.pdbx_strand_id
1 'polypeptide(L)'
;MQVKTFPLGPLETNCYVLFHEGKAIAVDPGGEPDSVVEFLKKEGLTLTHILITHFHFDHLYGVKALQEATDAVVIGSSGDAALLDSEVGQGGMWGFPKVPAFSFTPINEGEHTFMDLNCKVLATPGHSAGSLSFYFADAAVVFVGDLLFYRAIGRTDLPGGDFDVLKRSVTEKIFALPPETVVYSGHGPHSSVKDEELNNPYFSDFKR
;
A
#
# COMPACT_ATOMS: atom_id res chain seq x y z
N MET A 1 -10.94 8.62 12.85
CA MET A 1 -9.66 8.22 12.24
C MET A 1 -9.24 9.28 11.22
N GLN A 2 -7.95 9.51 11.05
CA GLN A 2 -7.41 10.48 10.10
C GLN A 2 -6.28 9.82 9.28
N VAL A 3 -6.14 10.23 8.02
CA VAL A 3 -5.07 9.78 7.12
C VAL A 3 -4.22 10.99 6.75
N LYS A 4 -2.90 10.84 6.87
CA LYS A 4 -1.91 11.80 6.38
C LYS A 4 -1.04 11.14 5.31
N THR A 5 -0.89 11.79 4.17
CA THR A 5 -0.08 11.31 3.05
C THR A 5 1.28 12.01 3.03
N PHE A 6 2.31 11.22 2.75
CA PHE A 6 3.69 11.64 2.55
C PHE A 6 4.17 11.02 1.24
N PRO A 7 4.22 11.78 0.13
CA PRO A 7 4.92 11.34 -1.07
C PRO A 7 6.41 11.26 -0.77
N LEU A 8 6.99 10.07 -0.85
CA LEU A 8 8.38 9.80 -0.47
C LEU A 8 9.17 9.21 -1.64
N GLY A 9 10.48 9.43 -1.60
CA GLY A 9 11.42 8.78 -2.52
C GLY A 9 11.35 9.32 -3.95
N PRO A 10 12.14 8.72 -4.86
CA PRO A 10 12.33 9.23 -6.21
C PRO A 10 11.14 8.99 -7.15
N LEU A 11 10.24 8.06 -6.80
CA LEU A 11 9.00 7.78 -7.54
C LEU A 11 7.76 8.39 -6.88
N GLU A 12 7.96 9.26 -5.88
CA GLU A 12 6.89 9.93 -5.14
C GLU A 12 5.83 8.95 -4.61
N THR A 13 6.27 7.78 -4.14
CA THR A 13 5.41 6.74 -3.57
C THR A 13 4.72 7.28 -2.34
N ASN A 14 3.40 7.13 -2.30
CA ASN A 14 2.55 7.62 -1.23
C ASN A 14 2.69 6.72 0.01
N CYS A 15 3.46 7.19 0.98
CA CYS A 15 3.39 6.67 2.34
C CYS A 15 2.16 7.25 3.04
N TYR A 16 1.34 6.39 3.62
CA TYR A 16 0.16 6.80 4.38
C TYR A 16 0.33 6.55 5.86
N VAL A 17 -0.01 7.53 6.68
CA VAL A 17 -0.15 7.37 8.13
C VAL A 17 -1.63 7.42 8.47
N LEU A 18 -2.22 6.28 8.84
CA LEU A 18 -3.54 6.20 9.45
C LEU A 18 -3.36 6.26 10.97
N PHE A 19 -4.07 7.16 11.64
CA PHE A 19 -3.92 7.35 13.08
C PHE A 19 -5.24 7.60 13.80
N HIS A 20 -5.30 7.13 15.04
CA HIS A 20 -6.43 7.21 15.94
C HIS A 20 -5.98 7.04 17.41
N GLU A 21 -6.53 7.85 18.31
CA GLU A 21 -6.32 7.72 19.77
C GLU A 21 -4.84 7.54 20.21
N GLY A 22 -3.93 8.32 19.62
CA GLY A 22 -2.51 8.27 19.98
C GLY A 22 -1.73 7.11 19.33
N LYS A 23 -2.38 6.25 18.55
CA LYS A 23 -1.74 5.16 17.80
C LYS A 23 -1.74 5.45 16.31
N ALA A 24 -0.72 4.94 15.61
CA ALA A 24 -0.55 5.06 14.17
C ALA A 24 -0.13 3.73 13.52
N ILE A 25 -0.47 3.57 12.25
CA ILE A 25 0.19 2.67 11.30
C ILE A 25 0.75 3.51 10.15
N ALA A 26 1.79 2.99 9.51
CA ALA A 26 2.28 3.49 8.25
C ALA A 26 2.00 2.45 7.17
N VAL A 27 1.71 2.88 5.96
CA VAL A 27 1.56 2.03 4.77
C VAL A 27 2.58 2.49 3.75
N ASP A 28 3.39 1.56 3.24
CA ASP A 28 4.36 1.75 2.16
C ASP A 28 5.29 2.97 2.33
N PRO A 29 6.20 2.98 3.32
CA PRO A 29 7.19 4.05 3.47
C PRO A 29 8.23 3.98 2.34
N GLY A 30 7.91 4.60 1.22
CA GLY A 30 8.64 4.51 -0.04
C GLY A 30 9.90 5.36 -0.19
N GLY A 31 10.40 5.95 0.90
CA GLY A 31 11.58 6.80 0.89
C GLY A 31 11.99 7.22 2.29
N GLU A 32 12.83 8.25 2.40
CA GLU A 32 13.32 8.74 3.69
C GLU A 32 12.16 9.09 4.64
N PRO A 33 12.06 8.46 5.82
CA PRO A 33 10.88 8.58 6.67
C PRO A 33 10.95 9.77 7.64
N ASP A 34 11.91 10.69 7.50
CA ASP A 34 12.11 11.79 8.47
C ASP A 34 10.85 12.63 8.68
N SER A 35 10.16 12.98 7.60
CA SER A 35 8.89 13.72 7.66
C SER A 35 7.77 12.96 8.39
N VAL A 36 7.75 11.62 8.27
CA VAL A 36 6.82 10.74 8.98
C VAL A 36 7.16 10.72 10.47
N VAL A 37 8.44 10.56 10.82
CA VAL A 37 8.92 10.53 12.20
C VAL A 37 8.67 11.87 12.91
N GLU A 38 8.93 12.99 12.23
CA GLU A 38 8.64 14.33 12.75
C GLU A 38 7.14 14.52 13.01
N PHE A 39 6.29 14.07 12.08
CA PHE A 39 4.85 14.12 12.25
C PHE A 39 4.38 13.29 13.46
N LEU A 40 4.86 12.05 13.58
CA LEU A 40 4.52 11.18 14.72
C LEU A 40 4.90 11.82 16.06
N LYS A 41 6.10 12.41 16.15
CA LYS A 41 6.56 13.11 17.36
C LYS A 41 5.71 14.33 17.68
N LYS A 42 5.42 15.15 16.66
CA LYS A 42 4.64 16.38 16.81
C LYS A 42 3.22 16.09 17.32
N GLU A 43 2.59 15.05 16.80
CA GLU A 43 1.21 14.67 17.15
C GLU A 43 1.14 13.73 18.37
N GLY A 44 2.29 13.34 18.95
CA GLY A 44 2.34 12.43 20.09
C GLY A 44 1.83 11.03 19.79
N LEU A 45 2.07 10.54 18.56
CA LEU A 45 1.59 9.26 18.06
C LEU A 45 2.62 8.14 18.25
N THR A 46 2.17 6.96 18.69
CA THR A 46 2.96 5.72 18.69
C THR A 46 2.67 4.93 17.42
N LEU A 47 3.69 4.75 16.57
CA LEU A 47 3.59 3.88 15.40
C LEU A 47 3.70 2.43 15.84
N THR A 48 2.67 1.64 15.56
CA THR A 48 2.60 0.23 16.01
C THR A 48 2.99 -0.75 14.91
N HIS A 49 2.60 -0.46 13.67
CA HIS A 49 2.81 -1.34 12.53
C HIS A 49 3.19 -0.54 11.28
N ILE A 50 3.99 -1.17 10.44
CA ILE A 50 4.26 -0.75 9.06
C ILE A 50 3.65 -1.82 8.16
N LEU A 51 2.61 -1.48 7.41
CA LEU A 51 1.95 -2.39 6.49
C LEU A 51 2.52 -2.18 5.09
N ILE A 52 2.88 -3.28 4.44
CA ILE A 52 3.42 -3.24 3.08
C ILE A 52 2.42 -3.89 2.13
N THR A 53 1.99 -3.15 1.13
CA THR A 53 1.02 -3.64 0.13
C THR A 53 1.65 -4.67 -0.78
N HIS A 54 2.88 -4.43 -1.24
CA HIS A 54 3.65 -5.31 -2.10
C HIS A 54 5.15 -4.98 -2.07
N PHE A 55 6.02 -5.87 -2.56
CA PHE A 55 7.48 -5.71 -2.41
C PHE A 55 8.20 -5.17 -3.64
N HIS A 56 7.67 -4.11 -4.27
CA HIS A 56 8.47 -3.30 -5.19
C HIS A 56 9.33 -2.30 -4.44
N PHE A 57 10.54 -2.04 -4.97
CA PHE A 57 11.61 -1.33 -4.25
C PHE A 57 11.18 0.04 -3.70
N ASP A 58 10.33 0.75 -4.43
CA ASP A 58 9.92 2.10 -4.12
C ASP A 58 8.87 2.17 -3.03
N HIS A 59 8.29 1.04 -2.59
CA HIS A 59 7.45 0.95 -1.40
C HIS A 59 8.27 0.59 -0.14
N LEU A 60 9.56 0.26 -0.30
CA LEU A 60 10.37 -0.36 0.74
C LEU A 60 11.51 0.51 1.28
N TYR A 61 11.88 1.59 0.58
CA TYR A 61 13.09 2.36 0.89
C TYR A 61 13.16 2.89 2.33
N GLY A 62 12.04 3.30 2.89
CA GLY A 62 11.92 3.83 4.25
C GLY A 62 11.62 2.79 5.32
N VAL A 63 11.33 1.54 4.96
CA VAL A 63 10.84 0.52 5.90
C VAL A 63 11.82 0.28 7.03
N LYS A 64 13.09 0.03 6.68
CA LYS A 64 14.14 -0.25 7.65
C LYS A 64 14.36 0.92 8.62
N ALA A 65 14.50 2.12 8.09
CA ALA A 65 14.73 3.32 8.89
C ALA A 65 13.53 3.63 9.79
N LEU A 66 12.30 3.51 9.28
CA LEU A 66 11.10 3.75 10.07
C LEU A 66 10.90 2.68 11.16
N GLN A 67 11.19 1.41 10.85
CA GLN A 67 11.20 0.32 11.82
C GLN A 67 12.19 0.61 12.96
N GLU A 68 13.42 1.01 12.66
CA GLU A 68 14.44 1.32 13.67
C GLU A 68 14.10 2.55 14.51
N ALA A 69 13.43 3.55 13.93
CA ALA A 69 13.06 4.77 14.65
C ALA A 69 11.86 4.59 15.59
N THR A 70 11.06 3.53 15.40
CA THR A 70 9.75 3.39 16.06
C THR A 70 9.49 2.05 16.73
N ASP A 71 10.35 1.05 16.50
CA ASP A 71 10.16 -0.34 16.89
C ASP A 71 8.87 -0.99 16.33
N ALA A 72 8.26 -0.38 15.32
CA ALA A 72 7.03 -0.86 14.71
C ALA A 72 7.21 -2.23 14.02
N VAL A 73 6.19 -3.09 14.12
CA VAL A 73 6.19 -4.39 13.45
C VAL A 73 5.90 -4.22 11.97
N VAL A 74 6.80 -4.67 11.11
CA VAL A 74 6.58 -4.68 9.66
C VAL A 74 5.74 -5.90 9.29
N ILE A 75 4.67 -5.68 8.54
CA ILE A 75 3.73 -6.68 8.07
C ILE A 75 3.74 -6.70 6.55
N GLY A 76 3.83 -7.89 5.95
CA GLY A 76 3.85 -8.03 4.50
C GLY A 76 3.47 -9.44 4.04
N SER A 77 3.22 -9.59 2.74
CA SER A 77 2.84 -10.87 2.15
C SER A 77 4.05 -11.76 1.89
N SER A 78 3.97 -13.04 2.28
CA SER A 78 4.98 -14.03 1.87
C SER A 78 4.94 -14.34 0.37
N GLY A 79 3.83 -14.01 -0.32
CA GLY A 79 3.69 -14.18 -1.77
C GLY A 79 4.68 -13.34 -2.59
N ASP A 80 5.17 -12.25 -2.01
CA ASP A 80 6.14 -11.35 -2.64
C ASP A 80 7.57 -11.53 -2.09
N ALA A 81 7.81 -12.47 -1.18
CA ALA A 81 9.13 -12.65 -0.55
C ALA A 81 10.25 -12.87 -1.58
N ALA A 82 9.97 -13.55 -2.70
CA ALA A 82 10.93 -13.77 -3.77
C ALA A 82 11.30 -12.48 -4.54
N LEU A 83 10.48 -11.42 -4.48
CA LEU A 83 10.79 -10.13 -5.12
C LEU A 83 11.93 -9.39 -4.41
N LEU A 84 12.15 -9.62 -3.11
CA LEU A 84 13.23 -8.99 -2.35
C LEU A 84 14.62 -9.31 -2.91
N ASP A 85 14.75 -10.47 -3.57
CA ASP A 85 15.97 -10.92 -4.24
C ASP A 85 15.99 -10.61 -5.76
N SER A 86 14.97 -9.91 -6.26
CA SER A 86 14.82 -9.53 -7.67
C SER A 86 15.16 -8.07 -7.93
N GLU A 87 15.37 -7.70 -9.20
CA GLU A 87 15.66 -6.31 -9.59
C GLU A 87 14.54 -5.33 -9.18
N VAL A 88 13.28 -5.77 -9.26
CA VAL A 88 12.10 -4.94 -8.96
C VAL A 88 11.81 -4.79 -7.46
N GLY A 89 12.43 -5.60 -6.59
CA GLY A 89 12.31 -5.45 -5.14
C GLY A 89 13.58 -4.99 -4.44
N GLN A 90 14.76 -5.40 -4.91
CA GLN A 90 16.04 -5.01 -4.31
C GLN A 90 16.43 -3.55 -4.62
N GLY A 91 15.97 -3.01 -5.75
CA GLY A 91 16.46 -1.73 -6.25
C GLY A 91 17.96 -1.76 -6.59
N GLY A 92 18.60 -0.58 -6.65
CA GLY A 92 20.02 -0.47 -6.99
C GLY A 92 20.34 -0.50 -8.49
N MET A 93 19.31 -0.43 -9.33
CA MET A 93 19.41 -0.39 -10.79
C MET A 93 18.75 0.86 -11.34
N TRP A 94 19.02 1.19 -12.60
CA TRP A 94 18.47 2.38 -13.29
C TRP A 94 18.73 3.72 -12.58
N GLY A 95 19.75 3.79 -11.71
CA GLY A 95 20.08 4.99 -10.94
C GLY A 95 19.31 5.12 -9.61
N PHE A 96 18.49 4.13 -9.25
CA PHE A 96 17.77 4.10 -7.99
C PHE A 96 18.60 3.48 -6.85
N PRO A 97 18.36 3.87 -5.58
CA PRO A 97 19.06 3.29 -4.44
C PRO A 97 18.68 1.83 -4.23
N LYS A 98 19.51 1.10 -3.49
CA LYS A 98 19.18 -0.25 -3.00
C LYS A 98 18.26 -0.13 -1.79
N VAL A 99 17.31 -1.05 -1.70
CA VAL A 99 16.46 -1.23 -0.52
C VAL A 99 17.30 -1.78 0.63
N PRO A 100 17.35 -1.10 1.79
CA PRO A 100 17.99 -1.65 2.97
C PRO A 100 17.28 -2.92 3.45
N ALA A 101 18.03 -3.93 3.87
CA ALA A 101 17.43 -5.16 4.39
C ALA A 101 16.62 -4.90 5.67
N PHE A 102 15.41 -5.46 5.72
CA PHE A 102 14.50 -5.40 6.87
C PHE A 102 13.88 -6.77 7.14
N SER A 103 13.33 -6.96 8.33
CA SER A 103 12.53 -8.15 8.68
C SER A 103 11.04 -7.80 8.67
N PHE A 104 10.21 -8.76 8.28
CA PHE A 104 8.75 -8.62 8.28
C PHE A 104 8.08 -9.87 8.84
N THR A 105 6.87 -9.70 9.34
CA THR A 105 5.97 -10.77 9.74
C THR A 105 4.99 -11.06 8.61
N PRO A 106 4.91 -12.31 8.11
CA PRO A 106 3.96 -12.69 7.08
C PRO A 106 2.51 -12.52 7.53
N ILE A 107 1.64 -12.10 6.62
CA ILE A 107 0.20 -12.03 6.83
C ILE A 107 -0.57 -12.70 5.70
N ASN A 108 -1.75 -13.23 6.02
CA ASN A 108 -2.70 -13.81 5.07
C ASN A 108 -3.92 -12.90 4.93
N GLU A 109 -4.71 -13.09 3.86
CA GLU A 109 -6.02 -12.43 3.75
C GLU A 109 -6.94 -12.81 4.93
N GLY A 110 -7.86 -11.92 5.28
CA GLY A 110 -8.83 -12.12 6.36
C GLY A 110 -9.00 -10.92 7.27
N GLU A 111 -9.68 -11.14 8.39
CA GLU A 111 -9.88 -10.12 9.43
C GLU A 111 -8.70 -10.09 10.39
N HIS A 112 -8.15 -8.89 10.60
CA HIS A 112 -7.02 -8.61 11.49
C HIS A 112 -7.29 -7.35 12.30
N THR A 113 -6.40 -7.04 13.25
CA THR A 113 -6.51 -5.86 14.09
C THR A 113 -5.21 -5.08 14.10
N PHE A 114 -5.28 -3.78 13.78
CA PHE A 114 -4.16 -2.84 13.85
C PHE A 114 -4.59 -1.58 14.58
N MET A 115 -3.79 -1.10 15.54
CA MET A 115 -4.16 0.04 16.41
C MET A 115 -5.54 -0.11 17.08
N ASP A 116 -5.91 -1.32 17.48
CA ASP A 116 -7.23 -1.66 18.02
C ASP A 116 -8.40 -1.45 17.02
N LEU A 117 -8.11 -1.24 15.74
CA LEU A 117 -9.09 -1.12 14.66
C LEU A 117 -9.14 -2.42 13.84
N ASN A 118 -10.34 -2.80 13.44
CA ASN A 118 -10.52 -3.92 12.53
C ASN A 118 -10.03 -3.56 11.13
N CYS A 119 -9.23 -4.45 10.56
CA CYS A 119 -8.72 -4.34 9.21
C CYS A 119 -9.02 -5.64 8.47
N LYS A 120 -9.73 -5.51 7.34
CA LYS A 120 -9.87 -6.61 6.40
C LYS A 120 -8.72 -6.56 5.41
N VAL A 121 -7.81 -7.51 5.52
CA VAL A 121 -6.71 -7.71 4.57
C VAL A 121 -7.25 -8.50 3.38
N LEU A 122 -7.12 -7.92 2.18
CA LEU A 122 -7.62 -8.49 0.93
C LEU A 122 -6.42 -8.93 0.09
N ALA A 123 -6.41 -10.19 -0.36
CA ALA A 123 -5.49 -10.59 -1.42
C ALA A 123 -5.93 -9.95 -2.74
N THR A 124 -5.06 -9.12 -3.32
CA THR A 124 -5.31 -8.38 -4.55
C THR A 124 -4.14 -8.51 -5.52
N PRO A 125 -3.84 -9.74 -5.99
CA PRO A 125 -2.74 -9.98 -6.91
C PRO A 125 -2.96 -9.34 -8.29
N GLY A 126 -1.90 -9.35 -9.11
CA GLY A 126 -1.95 -9.00 -10.53
C GLY A 126 -1.01 -7.85 -10.88
N HIS A 127 -0.74 -6.93 -9.97
CA HIS A 127 0.42 -6.03 -10.09
C HIS A 127 1.70 -6.75 -9.65
N SER A 128 1.65 -7.35 -8.45
CA SER A 128 2.55 -8.41 -8.00
C SER A 128 1.75 -9.64 -7.58
N ALA A 129 2.41 -10.78 -7.40
CA ALA A 129 1.75 -12.02 -7.00
C ALA A 129 1.27 -11.99 -5.52
N GLY A 130 1.99 -11.27 -4.66
CA GLY A 130 1.73 -11.14 -3.23
C GLY A 130 0.99 -9.86 -2.83
N SER A 131 0.56 -9.03 -3.78
CA SER A 131 -0.12 -7.76 -3.50
C SER A 131 -1.32 -7.91 -2.56
N LEU A 132 -1.38 -7.04 -1.54
CA LEU A 132 -2.45 -6.94 -0.56
C LEU A 132 -3.07 -5.54 -0.56
N SER A 133 -4.36 -5.48 -0.23
CA SER A 133 -5.06 -4.24 0.10
C SER A 133 -5.55 -4.26 1.55
N PHE A 134 -5.45 -3.13 2.25
CA PHE A 134 -5.80 -3.00 3.66
C PHE A 134 -7.06 -2.13 3.80
N TYR A 135 -8.20 -2.76 4.10
CA TYR A 135 -9.49 -2.06 4.24
C TYR A 135 -9.85 -1.85 5.71
N PHE A 136 -10.07 -0.58 6.08
CA PHE A 136 -10.51 -0.16 7.40
C PHE A 136 -11.94 0.38 7.31
N ALA A 137 -12.92 -0.48 7.60
CA ALA A 137 -14.34 -0.18 7.43
C ALA A 137 -14.80 1.03 8.27
N ASP A 138 -14.34 1.13 9.52
CA ASP A 138 -14.74 2.22 10.42
C ASP A 138 -14.26 3.60 9.93
N ALA A 139 -13.19 3.63 9.12
CA ALA A 139 -12.67 4.84 8.48
C ALA A 139 -13.22 5.06 7.06
N ALA A 140 -13.92 4.07 6.48
CA ALA A 140 -14.28 4.03 5.07
C ALA A 140 -13.08 4.28 4.13
N VAL A 141 -11.94 3.64 4.41
CA VAL A 141 -10.73 3.77 3.59
C VAL A 141 -10.14 2.41 3.22
N VAL A 142 -9.55 2.32 2.03
CA VAL A 142 -8.74 1.17 1.59
C VAL A 142 -7.40 1.65 1.03
N PHE A 143 -6.31 1.05 1.50
CA PHE A 143 -4.98 1.22 0.93
C PHE A 143 -4.72 0.09 -0.06
N VAL A 144 -4.53 0.41 -1.33
CA VAL A 144 -4.51 -0.59 -2.42
C VAL A 144 -3.15 -0.77 -3.07
N GLY A 145 -2.13 -0.03 -2.61
CA GLY A 145 -0.82 0.02 -3.27
C GLY A 145 -0.98 0.32 -4.75
N ASP A 146 -0.29 -0.45 -5.57
CA ASP A 146 -0.26 -0.27 -7.02
C ASP A 146 -1.31 -1.09 -7.76
N LEU A 147 -2.42 -1.45 -7.10
CA LEU A 147 -3.52 -2.15 -7.74
C LEU A 147 -4.35 -1.21 -8.64
N LEU A 148 -4.85 -0.10 -8.08
CA LEU A 148 -5.80 0.81 -8.69
C LEU A 148 -5.37 2.26 -8.42
N PHE A 149 -5.33 3.08 -9.45
CA PHE A 149 -5.00 4.51 -9.37
C PHE A 149 -6.19 5.35 -9.82
N TYR A 150 -6.12 6.66 -9.59
CA TYR A 150 -7.08 7.60 -10.19
C TYR A 150 -7.06 7.48 -11.72
N ARG A 151 -8.13 6.93 -12.30
CA ARG A 151 -8.30 6.71 -13.76
C ARG A 151 -7.25 5.81 -14.41
N ALA A 152 -6.55 4.98 -13.63
CA ALA A 152 -5.56 4.05 -14.15
C ALA A 152 -5.49 2.78 -13.27
N ILE A 153 -4.61 1.85 -13.64
CA ILE A 153 -4.32 0.62 -12.88
C ILE A 153 -2.81 0.43 -12.76
N GLY A 154 -2.41 -0.47 -11.86
CA GLY A 154 -1.06 -1.00 -11.81
C GLY A 154 -0.55 -1.52 -13.14
N ARG A 155 0.75 -1.36 -13.39
CA ARG A 155 1.40 -2.08 -14.49
C ARG A 155 1.42 -3.58 -14.20
N THR A 156 1.35 -4.40 -15.24
CA THR A 156 1.22 -5.87 -15.12
C THR A 156 2.27 -6.61 -15.97
N ASP A 157 3.30 -5.90 -16.41
CA ASP A 157 4.36 -6.40 -17.29
C ASP A 157 5.67 -6.74 -16.55
N LEU A 158 5.70 -6.56 -15.22
CA LEU A 158 6.78 -6.96 -14.34
C LEU A 158 6.62 -8.40 -13.83
N PRO A 159 7.68 -9.02 -13.27
CA PRO A 159 7.60 -10.37 -12.70
C PRO A 159 6.45 -10.52 -11.69
N GLY A 160 5.58 -11.50 -11.91
CA GLY A 160 4.39 -11.73 -11.08
C GLY A 160 3.16 -10.90 -11.47
N GLY A 161 3.29 -10.02 -12.47
CA GLY A 161 2.19 -9.24 -13.01
C GLY A 161 1.31 -10.03 -13.97
N ASP A 162 -0.01 -9.81 -13.90
CA ASP A 162 -1.02 -10.37 -14.81
C ASP A 162 -2.24 -9.42 -14.87
N PHE A 163 -2.57 -8.99 -16.08
CA PHE A 163 -3.63 -8.01 -16.34
C PHE A 163 -5.03 -8.51 -16.00
N ASP A 164 -5.35 -9.74 -16.36
CA ASP A 164 -6.68 -10.32 -16.14
C ASP A 164 -6.89 -10.65 -14.66
N VAL A 165 -5.83 -11.06 -13.97
CA VAL A 165 -5.82 -11.23 -12.51
C VAL A 165 -6.01 -9.88 -11.82
N LEU A 166 -5.28 -8.84 -12.21
CA LEU A 166 -5.41 -7.50 -11.64
C LEU A 166 -6.85 -6.99 -11.76
N LYS A 167 -7.42 -7.03 -12.97
CA LYS A 167 -8.78 -6.57 -13.21
C LYS A 167 -9.80 -7.33 -12.37
N ARG A 168 -9.61 -8.63 -12.21
CA ARG A 168 -10.46 -9.46 -11.35
C ARG A 168 -10.34 -9.07 -9.89
N SER A 169 -9.12 -8.85 -9.40
CA SER A 169 -8.88 -8.39 -8.03
C SER A 169 -9.56 -7.05 -7.75
N VAL A 170 -9.48 -6.08 -8.66
CA VAL A 170 -10.21 -4.81 -8.51
C VAL A 170 -11.72 -5.05 -8.47
N THR A 171 -12.26 -5.80 -9.42
CA THR A 171 -13.71 -5.99 -9.56
C THR A 171 -14.32 -6.78 -8.40
N GLU A 172 -13.68 -7.89 -7.99
CA GLU A 172 -14.22 -8.80 -6.97
C GLU A 172 -13.93 -8.34 -5.53
N LYS A 173 -12.86 -7.57 -5.32
CA LYS A 173 -12.44 -7.16 -3.97
C LYS A 173 -12.69 -5.68 -3.70
N ILE A 174 -12.26 -4.78 -4.59
CA ILE A 174 -12.31 -3.33 -4.35
C ILE A 174 -13.68 -2.75 -4.70
N PHE A 175 -14.23 -3.07 -5.88
CA PHE A 175 -15.57 -2.62 -6.27
C PHE A 175 -16.70 -3.31 -5.49
N ALA A 176 -16.38 -4.38 -4.76
CA ALA A 176 -17.30 -4.99 -3.80
C ALA A 176 -17.37 -4.25 -2.44
N LEU A 177 -16.50 -3.26 -2.19
CA LEU A 177 -16.54 -2.42 -0.99
C LEU A 177 -17.64 -1.36 -1.10
N PRO A 178 -18.05 -0.71 0.02
CA PRO A 178 -19.00 0.38 -0.02
C PRO A 178 -18.56 1.49 -0.99
N PRO A 179 -19.47 2.05 -1.82
CA PRO A 179 -19.12 3.00 -2.88
C PRO A 179 -18.40 4.27 -2.39
N GLU A 180 -18.66 4.68 -1.16
CA GLU A 180 -18.05 5.84 -0.50
C GLU A 180 -16.62 5.58 0.01
N THR A 181 -16.14 4.34 -0.05
CA THR A 181 -14.79 3.99 0.43
C THR A 181 -13.76 4.78 -0.36
N VAL A 182 -12.91 5.53 0.35
CA VAL A 182 -11.80 6.28 -0.22
C VAL A 182 -10.68 5.31 -0.58
N VAL A 183 -10.21 5.39 -1.81
CA VAL A 183 -9.13 4.54 -2.35
C VAL A 183 -7.82 5.31 -2.30
N TYR A 184 -6.90 4.83 -1.46
CA TYR A 184 -5.54 5.35 -1.34
C TYR A 184 -4.56 4.45 -2.09
N SER A 185 -4.06 4.96 -3.21
CA SER A 185 -3.16 4.24 -4.11
C SER A 185 -1.68 4.52 -3.81
N GLY A 186 -0.80 3.66 -4.30
CA GLY A 186 0.65 3.79 -4.12
C GLY A 186 1.23 5.05 -4.75
N HIS A 187 0.60 5.56 -5.81
CA HIS A 187 1.02 6.80 -6.48
C HIS A 187 -0.18 7.67 -6.86
N GLY A 188 0.09 8.97 -7.03
CA GLY A 188 -0.89 9.94 -7.51
C GLY A 188 -1.95 10.31 -6.47
N PRO A 189 -3.04 10.98 -6.90
CA PRO A 189 -4.12 11.39 -6.00
C PRO A 189 -5.00 10.20 -5.59
N HIS A 190 -5.64 10.30 -4.43
CA HIS A 190 -6.67 9.35 -4.00
C HIS A 190 -7.96 9.51 -4.82
N SER A 191 -8.80 8.48 -4.78
CA SER A 191 -10.12 8.45 -5.42
C SER A 191 -11.17 7.81 -4.49
N SER A 192 -12.29 7.34 -5.03
CA SER A 192 -13.26 6.51 -4.31
C SER A 192 -13.68 5.30 -5.15
N VAL A 193 -14.18 4.27 -4.49
CA VAL A 193 -14.70 3.06 -5.16
C VAL A 193 -15.72 3.42 -6.23
N LYS A 194 -16.72 4.24 -5.88
CA LYS A 194 -17.75 4.71 -6.81
C LYS A 194 -17.16 5.45 -8.01
N ASP A 195 -16.21 6.34 -7.76
CA ASP A 195 -15.66 7.19 -8.81
C ASP A 195 -14.86 6.37 -9.82
N GLU A 196 -14.03 5.42 -9.36
CA GLU A 196 -13.28 4.53 -10.25
C GLU A 196 -14.17 3.51 -10.96
N GLU A 197 -15.18 2.93 -10.30
CA GLU A 197 -16.11 2.01 -10.95
C GLU A 197 -16.85 2.65 -12.13
N LEU A 198 -17.23 3.92 -12.00
CA LEU A 198 -17.97 4.64 -13.03
C LEU A 198 -17.10 5.19 -14.17
N ASN A 199 -15.86 5.58 -13.87
CA ASN A 199 -15.09 6.45 -14.75
C ASN A 199 -13.69 5.94 -15.10
N ASN A 200 -13.23 4.83 -14.49
CA ASN A 200 -11.91 4.28 -14.81
C ASN A 200 -11.94 3.59 -16.19
N PRO A 201 -11.12 4.02 -17.16
CA PRO A 201 -11.16 3.53 -18.54
C PRO A 201 -10.84 2.04 -18.69
N TYR A 202 -10.25 1.41 -17.68
CA TYR A 202 -9.96 -0.03 -17.68
C TYR A 202 -11.19 -0.89 -17.32
N PHE A 203 -12.22 -0.30 -16.72
CA PHE A 203 -13.43 -0.98 -16.24
C PHE A 203 -14.71 -0.45 -16.87
N SER A 204 -14.71 0.77 -17.40
CA SER A 204 -15.80 1.26 -18.22
C SER A 204 -15.73 0.64 -19.62
N ASP A 205 -16.83 0.05 -20.08
CA ASP A 205 -17.00 -0.19 -21.52
C ASP A 205 -16.98 1.18 -22.21
N PHE A 206 -15.91 1.48 -22.96
CA PHE A 206 -16.03 2.45 -24.04
C PHE A 206 -17.11 1.90 -24.96
N LYS A 207 -18.35 2.38 -24.84
CA LYS A 207 -19.35 2.24 -25.89
C LYS A 207 -18.76 2.91 -27.13
N ARG A 208 -18.06 2.11 -27.93
CA ARG A 208 -17.70 2.43 -29.30
C ARG A 208 -18.97 2.58 -30.12
#